data_AF-A0AA86MLB9-F1
#
_entry.id   AF-A0AA86MLB9-F1
#
_cell.length_a   1.000
_cell.length_b   1.000
_cell.length_c   1.000
_cell.angle_alpha   90.00
_cell.angle_beta   90.00
_cell.angle_gamma   90.00
#
_symmetry.space_group_name_H-M   'P 1'
#
loop_
_entity.id
_entity.type
_entity.pdbx_description
1 polymer ?
#
loop_
_entity_poly.entity_id
_entity_poly.type
_entity_poly.pdbx_seq_one_letter_code
_entity_poly.pdbx_strand_id
1 'polypeptide(L)'
;MSQKKDSHNLKRNILNELSQSYSSIHKSYKYFKKLSKNKYKIIESANWVLDNLYLIEREYKNIKQSIGNEYFKTLPTLTRKNNEREVYNVPRIFHIAQNYINSSAEFNIKEVSDYINNIQEIKSEEIISISYNISNKNLLLNMSELWAFPLMLKINLILNLSKYIEELVLIQKRIVLGRNIAEKLIDNKNVEEHIEEDKYKDFLLKEFFITLRNNSISDSVGYKFLNDRFNIKGEFNEHLFKSDLKEKILNQKMSEYFINIRKVENIPWEVFFENTCVIEKFLNMDPSNTYSSMDFDSKDYYRHKIEEMCEVINFSEYDLTKDILTKCINAQINNEPEYKHHVGYYIIDEGVKELKGCYHNLNEVISQGDT
;
A
#
# COMPACT_ATOMS: atom_id res chain seq x y z
N MET A 1 -19.58 -13.34 18.20
CA MET A 1 -18.90 -12.45 19.19
C MET A 1 -17.37 -12.50 19.15
N SER A 2 -16.69 -13.45 18.48
CA SER A 2 -15.22 -13.46 18.39
C SER A 2 -14.64 -12.55 17.27
N GLN A 3 -15.31 -12.42 16.12
CA GLN A 3 -14.82 -11.59 14.98
C GLN A 3 -14.63 -10.09 15.28
N LYS A 4 -15.42 -9.51 16.20
CA LYS A 4 -15.31 -8.07 16.57
C LYS A 4 -14.05 -7.73 17.39
N LYS A 5 -13.44 -8.72 18.08
CA LYS A 5 -12.19 -8.51 18.83
C LYS A 5 -10.96 -8.54 17.90
N ASP A 6 -11.02 -9.33 16.83
CA ASP A 6 -9.89 -9.49 15.92
C ASP A 6 -9.71 -8.26 15.01
N SER A 7 -10.80 -7.70 14.50
CA SER A 7 -10.77 -6.49 13.63
C SER A 7 -10.21 -5.23 14.30
N HIS A 8 -10.37 -5.09 15.61
CA HIS A 8 -9.76 -4.01 16.38
C HIS A 8 -8.24 -4.15 16.51
N ASN A 9 -7.72 -5.39 16.58
CA ASN A 9 -6.29 -5.67 16.62
C ASN A 9 -5.64 -5.47 15.23
N LEU A 10 -6.36 -5.79 14.15
CA LEU A 10 -5.97 -5.57 12.74
C LEU A 10 -5.68 -4.10 12.42
N LYS A 11 -6.68 -3.22 12.63
CA LYS A 11 -6.54 -1.76 12.47
C LYS A 11 -5.39 -1.22 13.32
N ARG A 12 -5.26 -1.73 14.55
CA ARG A 12 -4.22 -1.33 15.49
C ARG A 12 -2.82 -1.71 14.98
N ASN A 13 -2.61 -2.89 14.39
CA ASN A 13 -1.27 -3.29 13.91
C ASN A 13 -0.81 -2.46 12.71
N ILE A 14 -1.63 -2.31 11.67
CA ILE A 14 -1.27 -1.52 10.48
C ILE A 14 -1.05 -0.04 10.84
N LEU A 15 -1.94 0.54 11.66
CA LEU A 15 -1.78 1.93 12.11
C LEU A 15 -0.57 2.12 13.02
N ASN A 16 -0.27 1.14 13.88
CA ASN A 16 0.91 1.18 14.72
C ASN A 16 2.17 1.16 13.88
N GLU A 17 2.28 0.23 12.92
CA GLU A 17 3.41 0.18 11.99
C GLU A 17 3.52 1.49 11.20
N LEU A 18 2.43 2.00 10.64
CA LEU A 18 2.42 3.26 9.92
C LEU A 18 2.87 4.43 10.81
N SER A 19 2.41 4.48 12.07
CA SER A 19 2.80 5.51 13.03
C SER A 19 4.28 5.43 13.43
N GLN A 20 4.81 4.22 13.59
CA GLN A 20 6.21 3.97 13.87
C GLN A 20 7.06 4.38 12.67
N SER A 21 6.68 3.97 11.46
CA SER A 21 7.33 4.36 10.21
C SER A 21 7.32 5.88 10.04
N TYR A 22 6.18 6.54 10.20
CA TYR A 22 6.10 8.01 10.14
C TYR A 22 7.01 8.68 11.19
N SER A 23 6.99 8.19 12.45
CA SER A 23 7.88 8.71 13.48
C SER A 23 9.35 8.50 13.14
N SER A 24 9.71 7.38 12.53
CA SER A 24 11.07 7.06 12.13
C SER A 24 11.54 7.99 11.01
N ILE A 25 10.72 8.17 9.97
CA ILE A 25 10.97 9.11 8.87
C ILE A 25 11.19 10.53 9.41
N HIS A 26 10.33 10.99 10.32
CA HIS A 26 10.45 12.33 10.90
C HIS A 26 11.71 12.50 11.77
N LYS A 27 12.12 11.46 12.53
CA LYS A 27 13.40 11.46 13.26
C LYS A 27 14.59 11.51 12.31
N SER A 28 14.55 10.73 11.23
CA SER A 28 15.57 10.71 10.19
C SER A 28 15.71 12.05 9.48
N TYR A 29 14.60 12.70 9.14
CA TYR A 29 14.60 14.07 8.62
C TYR A 29 15.31 15.05 9.57
N LYS A 30 14.97 15.03 10.86
CA LYS A 30 15.62 15.89 11.87
C LYS A 30 17.13 15.64 11.95
N TYR A 31 17.54 14.37 11.85
CA TYR A 31 18.95 13.98 11.82
C TYR A 31 19.68 14.57 10.59
N PHE A 32 19.17 14.36 9.38
CA PHE A 32 19.77 14.92 8.17
C PHE A 32 19.78 16.45 8.16
N LYS A 33 18.70 17.08 8.63
CA LYS A 33 18.61 18.54 8.76
C LYS A 33 19.66 19.10 9.71
N LYS A 34 19.94 18.42 10.83
CA LYS A 34 20.99 18.82 11.78
C LYS A 34 22.38 18.71 11.13
N LEU A 35 22.66 17.62 10.41
CA LEU A 35 23.94 17.44 9.72
C LEU A 35 24.17 18.51 8.64
N SER A 36 23.16 18.76 7.82
CA SER A 36 23.19 19.79 6.78
C SER A 36 23.47 21.19 7.38
N LYS A 37 22.78 21.56 8.48
CA LYS A 37 23.04 22.82 9.20
C LYS A 37 24.49 22.94 9.72
N ASN A 38 25.05 21.82 10.16
CA ASN A 38 26.43 21.74 10.67
C ASN A 38 27.47 21.57 9.55
N LYS A 39 27.09 21.76 8.27
CA LYS A 39 27.96 21.64 7.09
C LYS A 39 28.60 20.26 6.92
N TYR A 40 27.99 19.22 7.47
CA TYR A 40 28.36 17.84 7.12
C TYR A 40 27.83 17.53 5.72
N LYS A 41 28.64 16.84 4.92
CA LYS A 41 28.18 16.26 3.67
C LYS A 41 27.14 15.17 3.99
N ILE A 42 25.98 15.28 3.37
CA ILE A 42 24.92 14.28 3.45
C ILE A 42 24.94 13.43 2.17
N ILE A 43 24.60 12.15 2.32
CA ILE A 43 24.38 11.24 1.19
C ILE A 43 23.31 11.83 0.27
N GLU A 44 23.50 11.71 -1.06
CA GLU A 44 22.64 12.39 -2.04
C GLU A 44 21.16 12.00 -1.87
N SER A 45 20.89 10.72 -1.65
CA SER A 45 19.54 10.18 -1.46
C SER A 45 18.80 10.79 -0.25
N ALA A 46 19.51 11.38 0.72
CA ALA A 46 18.89 12.04 1.87
C ALA A 46 18.20 13.37 1.49
N ASN A 47 18.59 14.00 0.37
CA ASN A 47 17.92 15.21 -0.13
C ASN A 47 16.45 14.95 -0.44
N TRP A 48 16.12 13.78 -0.99
CA TRP A 48 14.72 13.38 -1.19
C TRP A 48 13.90 13.46 0.10
N VAL A 49 14.47 13.05 1.25
CA VAL A 49 13.79 13.14 2.54
C VAL A 49 13.63 14.59 3.00
N LEU A 50 14.66 15.42 2.78
CA LEU A 50 14.65 16.83 3.18
C LEU A 50 13.61 17.64 2.38
N ASP A 51 13.52 17.37 1.07
CA ASP A 51 12.67 18.13 0.16
C ASP A 51 11.21 17.67 0.18
N ASN A 52 10.95 16.39 0.52
CA ASN A 52 9.64 15.77 0.35
C ASN A 52 8.96 15.32 1.65
N LEU A 53 9.46 15.71 2.83
CA LEU A 53 8.81 15.35 4.10
C LEU A 53 7.33 15.76 4.13
N TYR A 54 6.99 16.93 3.58
CA TYR A 54 5.61 17.46 3.54
C TYR A 54 4.62 16.48 2.88
N LEU A 55 5.08 15.74 1.85
CA LEU A 55 4.26 14.76 1.14
C LEU A 55 3.89 13.61 2.08
N ILE A 56 4.86 13.08 2.83
CA ILE A 56 4.64 12.00 3.79
C ILE A 56 3.76 12.47 4.94
N GLU A 57 3.94 13.69 5.44
CA GLU A 57 3.09 14.26 6.49
C GLU A 57 1.63 14.39 6.04
N ARG A 58 1.41 14.86 4.81
CA ARG A 58 0.09 14.99 4.23
C ARG A 58 -0.56 13.61 4.05
N GLU A 59 0.13 12.65 3.41
CA GLU A 59 -0.41 11.31 3.22
C GLU A 59 -0.70 10.61 4.56
N TYR A 60 0.18 10.74 5.55
CA TYR A 60 -0.04 10.17 6.88
C TYR A 60 -1.32 10.71 7.54
N LYS A 61 -1.56 12.03 7.44
CA LYS A 61 -2.78 12.67 7.95
C LYS A 61 -4.02 12.20 7.19
N ASN A 62 -3.96 12.19 5.87
CA ASN A 62 -5.05 11.72 5.00
C ASN A 62 -5.41 10.27 5.33
N ILE A 63 -4.41 9.38 5.41
CA ILE A 63 -4.60 7.98 5.79
C ILE A 63 -5.29 7.89 7.16
N LYS A 64 -4.82 8.63 8.16
CA LYS A 64 -5.47 8.62 9.49
C LYS A 64 -6.92 9.09 9.49
N GLN A 65 -7.27 10.04 8.62
CA GLN A 65 -8.65 10.53 8.48
C GLN A 65 -9.52 9.54 7.72
N SER A 66 -9.03 8.98 6.61
CA SER A 66 -9.76 8.02 5.77
C SER A 66 -10.00 6.68 6.47
N ILE A 67 -9.14 6.30 7.43
CA ILE A 67 -9.34 5.09 8.24
C ILE A 67 -10.40 5.35 9.32
N GLY A 68 -11.68 5.35 8.90
CA GLY A 68 -12.84 5.25 9.80
C GLY A 68 -12.80 3.99 10.68
N ASN A 69 -13.55 3.96 11.79
CA ASN A 69 -13.54 2.83 12.73
C ASN A 69 -14.26 1.57 12.22
N GLU A 70 -15.22 1.70 11.30
CA GLU A 70 -16.09 0.59 10.85
C GLU A 70 -15.56 -0.07 9.56
N TYR A 71 -15.13 0.72 8.57
CA TYR A 71 -14.77 0.24 7.22
C TYR A 71 -13.67 -0.84 7.18
N PHE A 72 -12.67 -0.77 8.06
CA PHE A 72 -11.62 -1.80 8.12
C PHE A 72 -12.06 -3.10 8.82
N LYS A 73 -13.16 -3.06 9.59
CA LYS A 73 -13.63 -4.23 10.33
C LYS A 73 -14.37 -5.23 9.44
N THR A 74 -14.94 -4.75 8.33
CA THR A 74 -15.71 -5.55 7.38
C THR A 74 -14.83 -6.17 6.29
N LEU A 75 -13.59 -5.68 6.11
CA LEU A 75 -12.68 -6.21 5.10
C LEU A 75 -12.30 -7.68 5.37
N PRO A 76 -12.38 -8.56 4.35
CA PRO A 76 -11.92 -9.95 4.46
C PRO A 76 -10.44 -10.04 4.87
N THR A 77 -10.13 -10.91 5.83
CA THR A 77 -8.78 -11.05 6.40
C THR A 77 -8.15 -12.38 6.04
N LEU A 78 -6.85 -12.37 5.72
CA LEU A 78 -6.07 -13.60 5.57
C LEU A 78 -5.42 -13.95 6.91
N THR A 79 -5.77 -15.11 7.46
CA THR A 79 -5.14 -15.62 8.70
C THR A 79 -4.02 -16.60 8.34
N ARG A 80 -2.77 -16.21 8.60
CA ARG A 80 -1.63 -17.14 8.49
C ARG A 80 -1.42 -17.85 9.83
N LYS A 81 -1.81 -19.12 9.92
CA LYS A 81 -1.49 -19.98 11.07
C LYS A 81 -0.12 -20.63 10.85
N ASN A 82 0.86 -20.29 11.70
CA ASN A 82 2.08 -21.08 11.87
C ASN A 82 2.10 -21.57 13.33
N ASN A 83 2.25 -22.89 13.50
CA ASN A 83 2.41 -23.65 14.75
C ASN A 83 2.41 -22.80 16.04
N GLU A 84 1.22 -22.71 16.66
CA GLU A 84 0.91 -22.19 18.00
C GLU A 84 0.89 -20.67 18.23
N ARG A 85 1.09 -19.80 17.22
CA ARG A 85 0.77 -18.36 17.34
C ARG A 85 0.14 -17.81 16.06
N GLU A 86 -0.98 -17.09 16.19
CA GLU A 86 -1.51 -16.23 15.12
C GLU A 86 -0.56 -15.05 14.92
N VAL A 87 0.28 -15.11 13.89
CA VAL A 87 1.43 -14.19 13.78
C VAL A 87 1.01 -12.86 13.17
N TYR A 88 0.17 -12.84 12.13
CA TYR A 88 -0.31 -11.60 11.51
C TYR A 88 -1.69 -11.82 10.86
N ASN A 89 -2.67 -11.02 11.29
CA ASN A 89 -3.98 -10.90 10.65
C ASN A 89 -3.98 -9.51 9.98
N VAL A 90 -3.95 -9.46 8.65
CA VAL A 90 -4.10 -8.23 7.85
C VAL A 90 -5.17 -8.44 6.78
N PRO A 91 -5.88 -7.38 6.32
CA PRO A 91 -6.85 -7.51 5.24
C PRO A 91 -6.21 -8.14 4.00
N ARG A 92 -6.94 -9.00 3.29
CA ARG A 92 -6.47 -9.63 2.05
C ARG A 92 -5.96 -8.58 1.06
N ILE A 93 -6.72 -7.50 0.89
CA ILE A 93 -6.35 -6.39 0.02
C ILE A 93 -5.01 -5.70 0.40
N PHE A 94 -4.61 -5.73 1.67
CA PHE A 94 -3.30 -5.23 2.09
C PHE A 94 -2.16 -6.06 1.48
N HIS A 95 -2.29 -7.38 1.47
CA HIS A 95 -1.30 -8.27 0.85
C HIS A 95 -1.27 -8.12 -0.67
N ILE A 96 -2.44 -7.92 -1.29
CA ILE A 96 -2.53 -7.64 -2.73
C ILE A 96 -1.76 -6.35 -3.07
N ALA A 97 -1.99 -5.27 -2.31
CA ALA A 97 -1.25 -4.02 -2.47
C ALA A 97 0.26 -4.18 -2.24
N GLN A 98 0.65 -4.95 -1.22
CA GLN A 98 2.04 -5.25 -0.92
C GLN A 98 2.73 -5.99 -2.07
N ASN A 99 2.07 -7.00 -2.63
CA ASN A 99 2.59 -7.77 -3.76
C ASN A 99 2.75 -6.91 -5.01
N TYR A 100 1.79 -6.00 -5.27
CA TYR A 100 1.88 -5.05 -6.38
C TYR A 100 3.09 -4.11 -6.26
N ILE A 101 3.37 -3.59 -5.06
CA ILE A 101 4.54 -2.73 -4.84
C ILE A 101 5.84 -3.52 -5.01
N ASN A 102 5.87 -4.77 -4.54
CA ASN A 102 7.07 -5.61 -4.60
C ASN A 102 7.38 -6.11 -6.02
N SER A 103 6.39 -6.21 -6.91
CA SER A 103 6.60 -6.57 -8.31
C SER A 103 7.23 -5.44 -9.14
N SER A 104 7.44 -4.25 -8.55
CA SER A 104 7.96 -3.06 -9.24
C SER A 104 7.09 -2.63 -10.44
N ALA A 105 5.77 -2.86 -10.36
CA ALA A 105 4.81 -2.46 -11.39
C ALA A 105 4.65 -0.92 -11.46
N GLU A 106 4.22 -0.43 -12.63
CA GLU A 106 4.00 1.00 -12.82
C GLU A 106 2.67 1.46 -12.24
N PHE A 107 2.69 2.58 -11.51
CA PHE A 107 1.47 3.21 -10.99
C PHE A 107 0.76 4.04 -12.05
N ASN A 108 -0.02 3.38 -12.90
CA ASN A 108 -0.99 4.00 -13.80
C ASN A 108 -2.31 3.22 -13.79
N ILE A 109 -3.39 3.87 -14.21
CA ILE A 109 -4.76 3.32 -14.13
C ILE A 109 -4.88 1.94 -14.80
N LYS A 110 -4.23 1.77 -15.96
CA LYS A 110 -4.30 0.53 -16.75
C LYS A 110 -3.59 -0.60 -16.03
N GLU A 111 -2.33 -0.41 -15.65
CA GLU A 111 -1.53 -1.46 -14.99
C GLU A 111 -2.11 -1.90 -13.65
N VAL A 112 -2.64 -0.95 -12.88
CA VAL A 112 -3.28 -1.22 -11.59
C VAL A 112 -4.59 -1.99 -11.79
N SER A 113 -5.38 -1.65 -12.82
CA SER A 113 -6.62 -2.36 -13.16
C SER A 113 -6.35 -3.75 -13.71
N ASP A 114 -5.38 -3.89 -14.62
CA ASP A 114 -4.96 -5.15 -15.23
C ASP A 114 -4.48 -6.12 -14.14
N TYR A 115 -3.69 -5.64 -13.18
CA TYR A 115 -3.26 -6.44 -12.04
C TYR A 115 -4.43 -7.00 -11.21
N ILE A 116 -5.41 -6.17 -10.89
CA ILE A 116 -6.56 -6.58 -10.09
C ILE A 116 -7.48 -7.54 -10.87
N ASN A 117 -7.73 -7.27 -12.15
CA ASN A 117 -8.48 -8.18 -13.01
C ASN A 117 -7.78 -9.54 -13.14
N ASN A 118 -6.45 -9.56 -13.27
CA ASN A 118 -5.68 -10.80 -13.30
C ASN A 118 -5.80 -11.60 -12.00
N ILE A 119 -5.78 -10.96 -10.84
CA ILE A 119 -5.97 -11.63 -9.54
C ILE A 119 -7.37 -12.22 -9.40
N GLN A 120 -8.38 -11.52 -9.92
CA GLN A 120 -9.76 -11.98 -9.93
C GLN A 120 -10.04 -12.99 -11.05
N GLU A 121 -9.03 -13.32 -11.88
CA GLU A 121 -9.13 -14.16 -13.08
C GLU A 121 -10.20 -13.70 -14.07
N ILE A 122 -10.41 -12.37 -14.13
CA ILE A 122 -11.39 -11.75 -15.02
C ILE A 122 -10.76 -11.53 -16.39
N LYS A 123 -11.32 -12.16 -17.42
CA LYS A 123 -11.05 -11.77 -18.81
C LYS A 123 -12.14 -10.82 -19.30
N SER A 124 -11.72 -9.75 -19.99
CA SER A 124 -12.60 -8.69 -20.49
C SER A 124 -13.73 -9.18 -21.39
N GLU A 125 -13.50 -10.26 -22.14
CA GLU A 125 -14.49 -10.85 -23.05
C GLU A 125 -15.54 -11.73 -22.32
N GLU A 126 -15.23 -12.18 -21.09
CA GLU A 126 -16.02 -13.20 -20.39
C GLU A 126 -17.16 -12.60 -19.55
N ILE A 127 -17.03 -11.34 -19.10
CA ILE A 127 -18.05 -10.71 -18.25
C ILE A 127 -19.33 -10.33 -19.01
N ILE A 128 -19.34 -10.34 -20.35
CA ILE A 128 -20.44 -9.79 -21.18
C ILE A 128 -21.74 -10.64 -21.11
N SER A 129 -21.74 -11.83 -20.51
CA SER A 129 -22.96 -12.65 -20.39
C SER A 129 -23.26 -13.09 -18.95
N ILE A 130 -24.53 -12.97 -18.54
CA ILE A 130 -25.04 -13.50 -17.26
C ILE A 130 -24.92 -15.02 -17.12
N SER A 131 -24.90 -15.72 -18.25
CA SER A 131 -24.61 -17.16 -18.30
C SER A 131 -23.20 -17.49 -17.80
N TYR A 132 -22.29 -16.50 -17.78
CA TYR A 132 -20.96 -16.68 -17.23
C TYR A 132 -21.06 -16.96 -15.72
N ASN A 133 -20.58 -18.12 -15.32
CA ASN A 133 -20.34 -18.46 -13.94
C ASN A 133 -18.85 -18.29 -13.69
N ILE A 134 -18.51 -17.35 -12.82
CA ILE A 134 -17.13 -17.18 -12.36
C ILE A 134 -16.73 -18.45 -11.62
N SER A 135 -15.79 -19.19 -12.21
CA SER A 135 -15.31 -20.49 -11.72
C SER A 135 -14.74 -20.39 -10.31
N ASN A 136 -14.06 -19.28 -10.00
CA ASN A 136 -13.36 -19.06 -8.73
C ASN A 136 -13.90 -17.84 -7.98
N LYS A 137 -15.15 -17.93 -7.49
CA LYS A 137 -15.82 -16.82 -6.75
C LYS A 137 -15.02 -16.31 -5.54
N ASN A 138 -14.26 -17.17 -4.88
CA ASN A 138 -13.42 -16.80 -3.73
C ASN A 138 -12.29 -15.82 -4.09
N LEU A 139 -11.95 -15.70 -5.39
CA LEU A 139 -10.95 -14.75 -5.86
C LEU A 139 -11.51 -13.35 -6.07
N LEU A 140 -12.83 -13.21 -6.20
CA LEU A 140 -13.46 -11.91 -6.35
C LEU A 140 -13.17 -11.04 -5.13
N LEU A 141 -12.98 -9.76 -5.40
CA LEU A 141 -12.80 -8.75 -4.37
C LEU A 141 -14.14 -8.07 -4.14
N ASN A 142 -14.47 -7.90 -2.86
CA ASN A 142 -15.65 -7.13 -2.46
C ASN A 142 -15.50 -5.66 -2.89
N MET A 143 -16.61 -4.95 -3.05
CA MET A 143 -16.59 -3.52 -3.38
C MET A 143 -15.77 -2.72 -2.35
N SER A 144 -15.97 -3.02 -1.06
CA SER A 144 -15.15 -2.47 0.03
C SER A 144 -13.65 -2.79 -0.09
N GLU A 145 -13.24 -3.96 -0.60
CA GLU A 145 -11.82 -4.25 -0.83
C GLU A 145 -11.25 -3.36 -1.95
N LEU A 146 -11.98 -3.20 -3.05
CA LEU A 146 -11.53 -2.38 -4.18
C LEU A 146 -11.35 -0.90 -3.77
N TRP A 147 -12.30 -0.34 -3.01
CA TRP A 147 -12.18 1.01 -2.48
C TRP A 147 -11.08 1.17 -1.41
N ALA A 148 -10.72 0.10 -0.70
CA ALA A 148 -9.62 0.12 0.27
C ALA A 148 -8.25 0.06 -0.41
N PHE A 149 -8.15 -0.45 -1.64
CA PHE A 149 -6.90 -0.68 -2.35
C PHE A 149 -5.98 0.55 -2.47
N PRO A 150 -6.46 1.75 -2.84
CA PRO A 150 -5.63 2.95 -2.94
C PRO A 150 -4.93 3.28 -1.63
N LEU A 151 -5.68 3.15 -0.52
CA LEU A 151 -5.21 3.41 0.82
C LEU A 151 -4.15 2.37 1.22
N MET A 152 -4.34 1.10 0.88
CA MET A 152 -3.37 0.03 1.14
C MET A 152 -2.07 0.22 0.36
N LEU A 153 -2.14 0.72 -0.88
CA LEU A 153 -0.95 1.08 -1.66
C LEU A 153 -0.16 2.20 -0.97
N LYS A 154 -0.83 3.28 -0.55
CA LYS A 154 -0.19 4.39 0.16
C LYS A 154 0.48 3.95 1.45
N ILE A 155 -0.19 3.12 2.25
CA ILE A 155 0.36 2.58 3.49
C ILE A 155 1.63 1.78 3.21
N ASN A 156 1.56 0.81 2.29
CA ASN A 156 2.72 -0.03 1.97
C ASN A 156 3.89 0.76 1.39
N LEU A 157 3.64 1.79 0.57
CA LEU A 157 4.68 2.69 0.07
C LEU A 157 5.39 3.42 1.22
N ILE A 158 4.65 3.94 2.21
CA ILE A 158 5.24 4.63 3.37
C ILE A 158 6.03 3.64 4.26
N LEU A 159 5.50 2.45 4.51
CA LEU A 159 6.17 1.41 5.30
C LEU A 159 7.51 1.01 4.66
N ASN A 160 7.53 0.79 3.34
CA ASN A 160 8.75 0.45 2.62
C ASN A 160 9.73 1.62 2.57
N LEU A 161 9.26 2.83 2.28
CA LEU A 161 10.08 4.04 2.28
C LEU A 161 10.77 4.27 3.64
N SER A 162 10.07 4.03 4.75
CA SER A 162 10.66 4.12 6.10
C SER A 162 11.89 3.24 6.27
N LYS A 163 11.86 2.00 5.76
CA LYS A 163 12.98 1.06 5.84
C LYS A 163 14.20 1.58 5.08
N TYR A 164 14.00 2.16 3.89
CA TYR A 164 15.09 2.75 3.11
C TYR A 164 15.66 4.00 3.78
N ILE A 165 14.81 4.85 4.36
CA ILE A 165 15.24 6.05 5.09
C ILE A 165 16.05 5.67 6.34
N GLU A 166 15.65 4.63 7.06
CA GLU A 166 16.42 4.09 8.18
C GLU A 166 17.79 3.56 7.71
N GLU A 167 17.84 2.83 6.60
CA GLU A 167 19.10 2.39 5.98
C GLU A 167 20.00 3.60 5.63
N LEU A 168 19.45 4.69 5.10
CA LEU A 168 20.21 5.92 4.84
C LEU A 168 20.80 6.54 6.12
N VAL A 169 20.07 6.52 7.23
CA VAL A 169 20.59 7.03 8.51
C VAL A 169 21.77 6.18 9.00
N LEU A 170 21.69 4.86 8.88
CA LEU A 170 22.79 3.96 9.23
C LEU A 170 24.03 4.24 8.37
N ILE A 171 23.85 4.38 7.06
CA ILE A 171 24.93 4.72 6.13
C ILE A 171 25.54 6.09 6.47
N GLN A 172 24.72 7.11 6.70
CA GLN A 172 25.20 8.45 7.02
C GLN A 172 25.98 8.48 8.33
N LYS A 173 25.61 7.69 9.34
CA LYS A 173 26.39 7.55 10.58
C LYS A 173 27.79 6.98 10.29
N ARG A 174 27.91 6.02 9.37
CA ARG A 174 29.19 5.46 8.94
C ARG A 174 30.05 6.46 8.17
N ILE A 175 29.43 7.28 7.30
CA ILE A 175 30.11 8.41 6.62
C ILE A 175 30.68 9.40 7.65
N VAL A 176 29.87 9.84 8.62
CA VAL A 176 30.32 10.76 9.68
C VAL A 176 31.45 10.14 10.51
N LEU A 177 31.36 8.85 10.82
CA LEU A 177 32.41 8.13 11.55
C LEU A 177 33.73 8.10 10.76
N GLY A 178 33.68 7.79 9.46
CA GLY A 178 34.87 7.75 8.59
C GLY A 178 35.58 9.09 8.53
N ARG A 179 34.81 10.18 8.40
CA ARG A 179 35.33 11.54 8.46
C ARG A 179 35.98 11.85 9.82
N ASN A 180 35.31 11.56 10.94
CA ASN A 180 35.83 11.85 12.27
C ASN A 180 37.15 11.09 12.54
N ILE A 181 37.26 9.83 12.12
CA ILE A 181 38.48 9.04 12.24
C ILE A 181 39.61 9.66 11.40
N ALA A 182 39.33 10.10 10.18
CA ALA A 182 40.32 10.77 9.33
C ALA A 182 40.77 12.10 9.94
N GLU A 183 39.85 12.95 10.42
CA GLU A 183 40.17 14.22 11.08
C GLU A 183 41.04 14.02 12.34
N LYS A 184 40.75 13.01 13.16
CA LYS A 184 41.60 12.66 14.30
C LYS A 184 43.00 12.20 13.89
N LEU A 185 43.09 11.40 12.81
CA LEU A 185 44.38 10.95 12.28
C LEU A 185 45.21 12.13 11.75
N ILE A 186 44.58 13.07 11.02
CA ILE A 186 45.19 14.32 10.55
C ILE A 186 45.73 15.14 11.73
N ASP A 187 44.93 15.28 12.78
CA ASP A 187 45.27 16.05 13.98
C ASP A 187 46.27 15.33 14.92
N ASN A 188 46.74 14.12 14.57
CA ASN A 188 47.53 13.23 15.43
C ASN A 188 46.89 12.98 16.82
N LYS A 189 45.55 12.93 16.87
CA LYS A 189 44.77 12.60 18.07
C LYS A 189 44.55 11.11 18.18
N ASN A 190 44.38 10.63 19.40
CA ASN A 190 44.00 9.23 19.65
C ASN A 190 42.62 8.93 19.04
N VAL A 191 42.56 7.87 18.23
CA VAL A 191 41.32 7.29 17.73
C VAL A 191 40.89 6.20 18.73
N GLU A 192 39.77 6.44 19.40
CA GLU A 192 39.16 5.51 20.36
C GLU A 192 38.01 4.73 19.70
N GLU A 193 37.53 5.19 18.55
CA GLU A 193 36.47 4.56 17.79
C GLU A 193 36.87 3.17 17.28
N HIS A 194 35.95 2.22 17.38
CA HIS A 194 36.07 0.90 16.78
C HIS A 194 35.36 0.85 15.43
N ILE A 195 36.03 0.29 14.42
CA ILE A 195 35.41 -0.07 13.14
C ILE A 195 34.94 -1.51 13.23
N GLU A 196 33.65 -1.70 13.49
CA GLU A 196 33.01 -3.00 13.40
C GLU A 196 32.85 -3.43 11.95
N GLU A 197 32.91 -4.74 11.71
CA GLU A 197 32.54 -5.30 10.41
C GLU A 197 31.02 -5.23 10.26
N ASP A 198 30.56 -4.43 9.31
CA ASP A 198 29.13 -4.26 9.05
C ASP A 198 28.84 -4.05 7.56
N LYS A 199 27.54 -4.05 7.24
CA LYS A 199 27.00 -3.93 5.88
C LYS A 199 27.36 -2.61 5.19
N TYR A 200 27.76 -1.58 5.93
CA TYR A 200 27.94 -0.21 5.42
C TYR A 200 29.37 0.32 5.61
N LYS A 201 30.32 -0.55 5.98
CA LYS A 201 31.74 -0.24 6.17
C LYS A 201 32.36 0.42 4.94
N ASP A 202 31.94 0.04 3.74
CA ASP A 202 32.43 0.63 2.48
C ASP A 202 32.22 2.15 2.43
N PHE A 203 31.11 2.66 2.98
CA PHE A 203 30.85 4.11 3.04
C PHE A 203 31.74 4.84 4.04
N LEU A 204 32.05 4.19 5.17
CA LEU A 204 33.01 4.71 6.14
C LEU A 204 34.39 4.85 5.50
N LEU A 205 34.87 3.78 4.86
CA LEU A 205 36.17 3.74 4.22
C LEU A 205 36.26 4.76 3.07
N LYS A 206 35.19 4.85 2.25
CA LYS A 206 35.07 5.88 1.21
C LYS A 206 35.32 7.27 1.77
N GLU A 207 34.57 7.68 2.79
CA GLU A 207 34.67 9.03 3.36
C GLU A 207 36.01 9.25 4.09
N PHE A 208 36.55 8.23 4.78
CA PHE A 208 37.85 8.30 5.44
C PHE A 208 38.97 8.68 4.47
N PHE A 209 39.11 7.94 3.36
CA PHE A 209 40.15 8.23 2.37
C PHE A 209 39.90 9.52 1.59
N ILE A 210 38.64 9.85 1.26
CA ILE A 210 38.31 11.16 0.65
C ILE A 210 38.77 12.31 1.57
N THR A 211 38.53 12.19 2.88
CA THR A 211 38.93 13.21 3.86
C THR A 211 40.44 13.35 3.95
N LEU A 212 41.19 12.25 3.96
CA LEU A 212 42.67 12.29 3.92
C LEU A 212 43.20 12.97 2.66
N ARG A 213 42.68 12.58 1.48
CA ARG A 213 43.09 13.16 0.19
C ARG A 213 42.81 14.66 0.11
N ASN A 214 41.65 15.11 0.60
CA ASN A 214 41.31 16.53 0.66
C ASN A 214 42.26 17.34 1.55
N ASN A 215 42.98 16.68 2.47
CA ASN A 215 44.01 17.28 3.32
C ASN A 215 45.44 16.94 2.84
N SER A 216 45.60 16.53 1.57
CA SER A 216 46.89 16.17 0.96
C SER A 216 47.66 15.06 1.67
N ILE A 217 46.96 14.18 2.39
CA ILE A 217 47.55 12.98 2.99
C ILE A 217 47.49 11.82 2.00
N SER A 218 48.62 11.12 1.85
CA SER A 218 48.70 9.95 0.97
C SER A 218 47.89 8.76 1.50
N ASP A 219 47.28 8.00 0.59
CA ASP A 219 46.52 6.80 0.94
C ASP A 219 47.36 5.77 1.71
N SER A 220 48.68 5.73 1.49
CA SER A 220 49.61 4.85 2.23
C SER A 220 49.55 5.05 3.74
N VAL A 221 49.34 6.29 4.22
CA VAL A 221 49.17 6.60 5.64
C VAL A 221 47.85 6.01 6.14
N GLY A 222 46.77 6.19 5.36
CA GLY A 222 45.45 5.65 5.65
C GLY A 222 45.46 4.12 5.73
N TYR A 223 46.07 3.44 4.76
CA TYR A 223 46.19 1.98 4.75
C TYR A 223 46.98 1.46 5.95
N LYS A 224 48.13 2.09 6.25
CA LYS A 224 48.95 1.71 7.40
C LYS A 224 48.14 1.83 8.69
N PHE A 225 47.46 2.96 8.89
CA PHE A 225 46.62 3.18 10.05
C PHE A 225 45.50 2.13 10.16
N LEU A 226 44.74 1.89 9.08
CA LEU A 226 43.63 0.93 9.09
C LEU A 226 44.10 -0.52 9.33
N ASN A 227 45.25 -0.91 8.78
CA ASN A 227 45.84 -2.21 9.01
C ASN A 227 46.32 -2.36 10.46
N ASP A 228 47.07 -1.37 10.97
CA ASP A 228 47.67 -1.42 12.31
C ASP A 228 46.61 -1.36 13.42
N ARG A 229 45.54 -0.56 13.24
CA ARG A 229 44.50 -0.37 14.27
C ARG A 229 43.31 -1.31 14.15
N PHE A 230 42.93 -1.72 12.94
CA PHE A 230 41.67 -2.42 12.70
C PHE A 230 41.82 -3.72 11.90
N ASN A 231 43.05 -4.11 11.53
CA ASN A 231 43.33 -5.29 10.68
C ASN A 231 42.51 -5.29 9.39
N ILE A 232 42.22 -4.11 8.84
CA ILE A 232 41.48 -3.96 7.59
C ILE A 232 42.48 -4.00 6.44
N LYS A 233 42.33 -5.00 5.58
CA LYS A 233 43.09 -5.18 4.33
C LYS A 233 42.16 -5.00 3.15
N GLY A 234 42.62 -4.34 2.10
CA GLY A 234 41.83 -4.12 0.90
C GLY A 234 42.24 -2.84 0.19
N GLU A 235 41.96 -2.77 -1.12
CA GLU A 235 42.17 -1.57 -1.91
C GLU A 235 40.95 -0.64 -1.81
N PHE A 236 41.21 0.65 -1.60
CA PHE A 236 40.19 1.71 -1.57
C PHE A 236 39.24 1.68 -2.77
N ASN A 237 39.74 1.33 -3.96
CA ASN A 237 38.96 1.32 -5.20
C ASN A 237 37.79 0.33 -5.16
N GLU A 238 37.96 -0.83 -4.50
CA GLU A 238 36.88 -1.82 -4.37
C GLU A 238 35.76 -1.29 -3.46
N HIS A 239 36.12 -0.70 -2.32
CA HIS A 239 35.18 -0.10 -1.37
C HIS A 239 34.46 1.12 -1.97
N LEU A 240 35.18 1.93 -2.76
CA LEU A 240 34.61 3.05 -3.50
C LEU A 240 33.54 2.56 -4.48
N PHE A 241 33.87 1.56 -5.30
CA PHE A 241 32.91 1.01 -6.27
C PHE A 241 31.65 0.43 -5.60
N LYS A 242 31.80 -0.37 -4.53
CA LYS A 242 30.65 -0.95 -3.80
C LYS A 242 29.74 0.11 -3.19
N SER A 243 30.33 1.12 -2.55
CA SER A 243 29.58 2.22 -1.94
C SER A 243 28.88 3.09 -2.99
N ASP A 244 29.53 3.40 -4.12
CA ASP A 244 28.94 4.15 -5.24
C ASP A 244 27.75 3.42 -5.86
N LEU A 245 27.88 2.10 -6.12
CA LEU A 245 26.78 1.29 -6.63
C LEU A 245 25.57 1.30 -5.67
N LYS A 246 25.84 1.11 -4.37
CA LYS A 246 24.78 1.09 -3.35
C LYS A 246 24.11 2.46 -3.20
N GLU A 247 24.88 3.55 -3.23
CA GLU A 247 24.37 4.93 -3.21
C GLU A 247 23.44 5.19 -4.41
N LYS A 248 23.85 4.76 -5.61
CA LYS A 248 23.03 4.88 -6.83
C LYS A 248 21.71 4.12 -6.72
N ILE A 249 21.75 2.86 -6.26
CA ILE A 249 20.53 2.04 -6.07
C ILE A 249 19.59 2.69 -5.05
N LEU A 250 20.14 3.19 -3.95
CA LEU A 250 19.34 3.87 -2.92
C LEU A 250 18.72 5.16 -3.45
N ASN A 251 19.47 5.97 -4.20
CA ASN A 251 18.93 7.19 -4.80
C ASN A 251 17.78 6.89 -5.77
N GLN A 252 17.94 5.87 -6.62
CA GLN A 252 16.88 5.41 -7.52
C GLN A 252 15.64 4.96 -6.73
N LYS A 253 15.81 4.12 -5.71
CA LYS A 253 14.69 3.62 -4.90
C LYS A 253 13.97 4.75 -4.15
N MET A 254 14.71 5.68 -3.57
CA MET A 254 14.13 6.85 -2.89
C MET A 254 13.27 7.68 -3.84
N SER A 255 13.82 8.02 -5.01
CA SER A 255 13.09 8.72 -6.07
C SER A 255 11.83 7.96 -6.50
N GLU A 256 11.96 6.66 -6.77
CA GLU A 256 10.87 5.76 -7.17
C GLU A 256 9.72 5.78 -6.15
N TYR A 257 9.99 5.64 -4.85
CA TYR A 257 8.94 5.68 -3.82
C TYR A 257 8.22 7.02 -3.75
N PHE A 258 8.95 8.14 -3.78
CA PHE A 258 8.32 9.46 -3.75
C PHE A 258 7.49 9.74 -5.01
N ILE A 259 7.98 9.34 -6.19
CA ILE A 259 7.24 9.43 -7.44
C ILE A 259 5.98 8.54 -7.38
N ASN A 260 6.09 7.31 -6.89
CA ASN A 260 4.97 6.37 -6.81
C ASN A 260 3.89 6.85 -5.84
N ILE A 261 4.26 7.45 -4.70
CA ILE A 261 3.29 8.07 -3.78
C ILE A 261 2.48 9.16 -4.51
N ARG A 262 3.14 10.01 -5.30
CA ARG A 262 2.45 11.04 -6.12
C ARG A 262 1.60 10.43 -7.23
N LYS A 263 2.08 9.38 -7.89
CA LYS A 263 1.32 8.69 -8.95
C LYS A 263 0.02 8.10 -8.40
N VAL A 264 0.07 7.43 -7.25
CA VAL A 264 -1.11 6.86 -6.56
C VAL A 264 -2.16 7.94 -6.23
N GLU A 265 -1.73 9.16 -5.90
CA GLU A 265 -2.66 10.28 -5.67
C GLU A 265 -3.40 10.71 -6.94
N ASN A 266 -2.76 10.60 -8.10
CA ASN A 266 -3.29 11.09 -9.37
C ASN A 266 -4.08 10.03 -10.17
N ILE A 267 -4.21 8.81 -9.66
CA ILE A 267 -5.03 7.78 -10.30
C ILE A 267 -6.52 8.11 -10.08
N PRO A 268 -7.35 8.13 -11.15
CA PRO A 268 -8.80 8.28 -11.01
C PRO A 268 -9.40 6.98 -10.46
N TRP A 269 -9.53 6.90 -9.13
CA TRP A 269 -9.94 5.67 -8.45
C TRP A 269 -11.38 5.23 -8.75
N GLU A 270 -12.25 6.15 -9.14
CA GLU A 270 -13.60 5.86 -9.63
C GLU A 270 -13.54 5.03 -10.93
N VAL A 271 -12.72 5.45 -11.89
CA VAL A 271 -12.49 4.70 -13.14
C VAL A 271 -11.83 3.35 -12.87
N PHE A 272 -10.94 3.28 -11.89
CA PHE A 272 -10.35 2.00 -11.46
C PHE A 272 -11.45 1.07 -10.94
N PHE A 273 -12.35 1.58 -10.11
CA PHE A 273 -13.46 0.81 -9.55
C PHE A 273 -14.37 0.27 -10.65
N GLU A 274 -14.80 1.11 -11.59
CA GLU A 274 -15.63 0.69 -12.74
C GLU A 274 -14.94 -0.41 -13.58
N ASN A 275 -13.63 -0.29 -13.80
CA ASN A 275 -12.87 -1.25 -14.60
C ASN A 275 -12.61 -2.59 -13.91
N THR A 276 -12.66 -2.64 -12.57
CA THR A 276 -12.23 -3.81 -11.78
C THR A 276 -13.35 -4.47 -10.99
N CYS A 277 -14.41 -3.72 -10.66
CA CYS A 277 -15.53 -4.22 -9.90
C CYS A 277 -16.45 -5.09 -10.77
N VAL A 278 -16.59 -6.36 -10.40
CA VAL A 278 -17.53 -7.27 -11.07
C VAL A 278 -18.97 -6.86 -10.81
N ILE A 279 -19.28 -6.42 -9.60
CA ILE A 279 -20.63 -6.02 -9.20
C ILE A 279 -21.10 -4.84 -10.06
N GLU A 280 -20.26 -3.81 -10.18
CA GLU A 280 -20.54 -2.65 -11.05
C GLU A 280 -20.78 -3.09 -12.50
N LYS A 281 -19.98 -4.00 -13.04
CA LYS A 281 -20.19 -4.52 -14.41
C LYS A 281 -21.52 -5.25 -14.57
N PHE A 282 -21.95 -6.02 -13.58
CA PHE A 282 -23.23 -6.72 -13.60
C PHE A 282 -24.42 -5.77 -13.45
N LEU A 283 -24.32 -4.77 -12.57
CA LEU A 283 -25.38 -3.78 -12.41
C LEU A 283 -25.58 -2.92 -13.68
N ASN A 284 -24.50 -2.64 -14.43
CA ASN A 284 -24.59 -1.97 -15.73
C ASN A 284 -25.23 -2.83 -16.84
N MET A 285 -25.55 -4.11 -16.59
CA MET A 285 -26.35 -4.96 -17.48
C MET A 285 -27.85 -4.87 -17.21
N ASP A 286 -28.27 -3.94 -16.36
CA ASP A 286 -29.66 -3.60 -16.11
C ASP A 286 -30.48 -3.51 -17.42
N PRO A 287 -31.47 -4.41 -17.63
CA PRO A 287 -32.29 -4.42 -18.84
C PRO A 287 -33.01 -3.11 -19.15
N SER A 288 -33.33 -2.32 -18.11
CA SER A 288 -33.96 -1.02 -18.27
C SER A 288 -32.98 0.09 -18.72
N ASN A 289 -31.67 -0.19 -18.70
CA ASN A 289 -30.57 0.77 -18.88
C ASN A 289 -30.59 1.96 -17.90
N THR A 290 -31.44 1.93 -16.87
CA THR A 290 -31.59 3.04 -15.93
C THR A 290 -30.34 3.16 -15.07
N TYR A 291 -29.84 2.06 -14.51
CA TYR A 291 -28.64 2.06 -13.66
C TYR A 291 -27.45 2.69 -14.37
N SER A 292 -27.19 2.30 -15.62
CA SER A 292 -26.05 2.81 -16.41
C SER A 292 -26.12 4.32 -16.63
N SER A 293 -27.33 4.91 -16.64
CA SER A 293 -27.56 6.35 -16.82
C SER A 293 -27.56 7.16 -15.51
N MET A 294 -27.50 6.50 -14.35
CA MET A 294 -27.50 7.17 -13.05
C MET A 294 -26.18 7.89 -12.77
N ASP A 295 -26.27 8.93 -11.94
CA ASP A 295 -25.11 9.59 -11.36
C ASP A 295 -24.40 8.69 -10.33
N PHE A 296 -23.17 9.06 -9.99
CA PHE A 296 -22.32 8.25 -9.12
C PHE A 296 -22.93 8.02 -7.73
N ASP A 297 -23.56 9.04 -7.13
CA ASP A 297 -24.13 8.97 -5.78
C ASP A 297 -25.34 8.02 -5.76
N SER A 298 -26.20 8.10 -6.77
CA SER A 298 -27.32 7.15 -6.94
C SER A 298 -26.85 5.70 -7.09
N LYS A 299 -25.81 5.45 -7.90
CA LYS A 299 -25.21 4.11 -8.02
C LYS A 299 -24.60 3.65 -6.70
N ASP A 300 -23.97 4.57 -5.96
CA ASP A 300 -23.35 4.27 -4.67
C ASP A 300 -24.37 3.83 -3.61
N TYR A 301 -25.52 4.49 -3.58
CA TYR A 301 -26.64 4.10 -2.73
C TYR A 301 -27.06 2.64 -2.97
N TYR A 302 -27.14 2.22 -4.24
CA TYR A 302 -27.53 0.86 -4.61
C TYR A 302 -26.45 -0.15 -4.20
N ARG A 303 -25.17 0.19 -4.40
CA ARG A 303 -24.03 -0.65 -3.98
C ARG A 303 -24.00 -0.86 -2.47
N HIS A 304 -24.21 0.20 -1.69
CA HIS A 304 -24.29 0.08 -0.23
C HIS A 304 -25.46 -0.79 0.24
N LYS A 305 -26.63 -0.69 -0.42
CA LYS A 305 -27.76 -1.57 -0.11
C LYS A 305 -27.45 -3.04 -0.38
N ILE A 306 -26.72 -3.36 -1.44
CA ILE A 306 -26.23 -4.72 -1.70
C ILE A 306 -25.29 -5.19 -0.59
N GLU A 307 -24.33 -4.36 -0.15
CA GLU A 307 -23.44 -4.70 0.97
C GLU A 307 -24.23 -4.99 2.25
N GLU A 308 -25.16 -4.11 2.63
CA GLU A 308 -26.04 -4.28 3.81
C GLU A 308 -26.85 -5.58 3.73
N MET A 309 -27.41 -5.91 2.57
CA MET A 309 -28.15 -7.15 2.37
C MET A 309 -27.27 -8.36 2.56
N CYS A 310 -26.07 -8.38 1.96
CA CYS A 310 -25.08 -9.46 2.08
C CYS A 310 -24.56 -9.68 3.51
N GLU A 311 -24.57 -8.65 4.38
CA GLU A 311 -24.24 -8.83 5.79
C GLU A 311 -25.31 -9.65 6.54
N VAL A 312 -26.58 -9.55 6.11
CA VAL A 312 -27.72 -10.23 6.75
C VAL A 312 -27.94 -11.62 6.15
N ILE A 313 -27.93 -11.70 4.82
CA ILE A 313 -28.11 -12.95 4.08
C ILE A 313 -26.71 -13.45 3.74
N ASN A 314 -26.30 -14.61 4.26
CA ASN A 314 -24.94 -15.17 4.11
C ASN A 314 -24.61 -15.57 2.64
N PHE A 315 -24.60 -14.57 1.76
CA PHE A 315 -24.40 -14.60 0.31
C PHE A 315 -23.22 -13.69 -0.02
N SER A 316 -22.49 -14.03 -1.08
CA SER A 316 -21.51 -13.10 -1.64
C SER A 316 -22.21 -11.96 -2.40
N GLU A 317 -21.57 -10.79 -2.46
CA GLU A 317 -22.04 -9.64 -3.26
C GLU A 317 -22.33 -10.07 -4.71
N TYR A 318 -21.48 -10.94 -5.26
CA TYR A 318 -21.63 -11.49 -6.61
C TYR A 318 -22.88 -12.36 -6.74
N ASP A 319 -23.13 -13.28 -5.81
CA ASP A 319 -24.27 -14.20 -5.89
C ASP A 319 -25.60 -13.45 -5.78
N LEU A 320 -25.67 -12.46 -4.88
CA LEU A 320 -26.85 -11.60 -4.74
C LEU A 320 -27.10 -10.79 -6.01
N THR A 321 -26.06 -10.12 -6.52
CA THR A 321 -26.16 -9.29 -7.73
C THR A 321 -26.55 -10.13 -8.95
N LYS A 322 -26.02 -11.34 -9.07
CA LYS A 322 -26.39 -12.27 -10.13
C LYS A 322 -27.85 -12.72 -10.02
N ASP A 323 -28.36 -12.96 -8.81
CA ASP A 323 -29.76 -13.31 -8.59
C ASP A 323 -30.69 -12.15 -8.96
N ILE A 324 -30.38 -10.93 -8.52
CA ILE A 324 -31.08 -9.69 -8.90
C ILE A 324 -31.20 -9.57 -10.42
N LEU A 325 -30.06 -9.64 -11.11
CA LEU A 325 -30.01 -9.45 -12.55
C LEU A 325 -30.75 -10.57 -13.31
N THR A 326 -30.70 -11.80 -12.81
CA THR A 326 -31.48 -12.93 -13.36
C THR A 326 -32.98 -12.67 -13.24
N LYS A 327 -33.45 -12.07 -12.14
CA LYS A 327 -34.86 -11.71 -11.95
C LYS A 327 -35.30 -10.60 -12.91
N CYS A 328 -34.50 -9.54 -13.07
CA CYS A 328 -34.76 -8.48 -14.02
C CYS A 328 -34.93 -9.00 -15.46
N ILE A 329 -34.04 -9.90 -15.89
CA ILE A 329 -34.12 -10.49 -17.24
C ILE A 329 -35.34 -11.39 -17.38
N ASN A 330 -35.64 -12.23 -16.39
CA ASN A 330 -36.82 -13.08 -16.45
C ASN A 330 -38.10 -12.25 -16.51
N ALA A 331 -38.17 -11.15 -15.76
CA ALA A 331 -39.29 -10.21 -15.83
C ALA A 331 -39.44 -9.63 -17.25
N GLN A 332 -38.32 -9.24 -17.89
CA GLN A 332 -38.33 -8.76 -19.27
C GLN A 332 -38.78 -9.83 -20.27
N ILE A 333 -38.26 -11.06 -20.16
CA ILE A 333 -38.63 -12.19 -21.03
C ILE A 333 -40.12 -12.53 -20.88
N ASN A 334 -40.65 -12.45 -19.66
CA ASN A 334 -42.04 -12.75 -19.35
C ASN A 334 -43.00 -11.58 -19.64
N ASN A 335 -42.51 -10.44 -20.16
CA ASN A 335 -43.27 -9.20 -20.34
C ASN A 335 -43.98 -8.73 -19.06
N GLU A 336 -43.29 -8.80 -17.93
CA GLU A 336 -43.77 -8.19 -16.68
C GLU A 336 -43.72 -6.65 -16.76
N PRO A 337 -44.30 -5.93 -15.77
CA PRO A 337 -44.26 -4.47 -15.77
C PRO A 337 -42.83 -3.90 -15.82
N GLU A 338 -42.64 -2.80 -16.55
CA GLU A 338 -41.31 -2.23 -16.84
C GLU A 338 -40.46 -1.92 -15.60
N TYR A 339 -41.07 -1.54 -14.48
CA TYR A 339 -40.34 -1.27 -13.23
C TYR A 339 -39.61 -2.52 -12.70
N LYS A 340 -40.10 -3.73 -12.99
CA LYS A 340 -39.43 -4.99 -12.64
C LYS A 340 -38.26 -5.32 -13.54
N HIS A 341 -38.08 -4.62 -14.65
CA HIS A 341 -36.89 -4.81 -15.50
C HIS A 341 -35.67 -4.11 -14.89
N HIS A 342 -35.86 -3.20 -13.93
CA HIS A 342 -34.79 -2.44 -13.31
C HIS A 342 -34.21 -3.14 -12.07
N VAL A 343 -32.89 -3.12 -11.93
CA VAL A 343 -32.18 -3.66 -10.76
C VAL A 343 -32.60 -2.99 -9.44
N GLY A 344 -32.96 -1.70 -9.47
CA GLY A 344 -33.39 -0.96 -8.28
C GLY A 344 -34.62 -1.55 -7.60
N TYR A 345 -35.58 -2.07 -8.36
CA TYR A 345 -36.78 -2.69 -7.77
C TYR A 345 -36.42 -3.88 -6.85
N TYR A 346 -35.35 -4.61 -7.17
CA TYR A 346 -34.90 -5.75 -6.37
C TYR A 346 -33.89 -5.36 -5.28
N ILE A 347 -33.31 -4.16 -5.31
CA ILE A 347 -32.32 -3.70 -4.33
C ILE A 347 -32.99 -2.87 -3.22
N ILE A 348 -33.94 -1.99 -3.59
CA ILE A 348 -34.48 -0.98 -2.67
C ILE A 348 -36.00 -1.02 -2.49
N ASP A 349 -36.72 -1.86 -3.23
CA ASP A 349 -38.18 -1.92 -3.26
C ASP A 349 -38.70 -3.34 -2.95
N GLU A 350 -39.98 -3.58 -3.19
CA GLU A 350 -40.70 -4.83 -2.89
C GLU A 350 -40.08 -6.09 -3.54
N GLY A 351 -39.31 -5.93 -4.62
CA GLY A 351 -38.59 -7.02 -5.28
C GLY A 351 -37.57 -7.72 -4.38
N VAL A 352 -37.09 -7.06 -3.31
CA VAL A 352 -36.18 -7.64 -2.31
C VAL A 352 -36.73 -8.96 -1.74
N LYS A 353 -38.05 -9.08 -1.57
CA LYS A 353 -38.71 -10.29 -1.02
C LYS A 353 -38.63 -11.50 -1.95
N GLU A 354 -38.33 -11.29 -3.23
CA GLU A 354 -38.27 -12.35 -4.25
C GLU A 354 -36.86 -12.94 -4.41
N LEU A 355 -35.86 -12.37 -3.74
CA LEU A 355 -34.45 -12.76 -3.82
C LEU A 355 -34.14 -14.00 -2.98
N LYS A 356 -33.23 -14.83 -3.47
CA LYS A 356 -32.78 -16.03 -2.76
C LYS A 356 -32.17 -15.66 -1.39
N GLY A 357 -32.55 -16.39 -0.36
CA GLY A 357 -32.03 -16.20 1.00
C GLY A 357 -32.75 -15.12 1.83
N CYS A 358 -33.59 -14.28 1.20
CA CYS A 358 -34.33 -13.21 1.88
C CYS A 358 -35.62 -13.68 2.57
N TYR A 359 -35.79 -14.98 2.81
CA TYR A 359 -37.10 -15.55 3.07
C TYR A 359 -37.80 -15.06 4.35
N HIS A 360 -37.12 -14.57 5.40
CA HIS A 360 -37.78 -14.21 6.68
C HIS A 360 -37.18 -13.02 7.49
N ASN A 361 -36.09 -12.33 7.08
CA ASN A 361 -35.32 -11.45 8.00
C ASN A 361 -35.18 -9.95 7.63
N LEU A 362 -35.73 -9.44 6.52
CA LEU A 362 -35.48 -8.05 6.08
C LEU A 362 -36.56 -7.03 6.49
N ASN A 363 -37.64 -7.45 7.16
CA ASN A 363 -38.68 -6.52 7.63
C ASN A 363 -38.17 -5.47 8.65
N GLU A 364 -36.97 -5.64 9.21
CA GLU A 364 -36.36 -4.64 10.11
C GLU A 364 -35.49 -3.59 9.39
N VAL A 365 -34.90 -3.89 8.23
CA VAL A 365 -33.91 -3.01 7.56
C VAL A 365 -34.58 -1.92 6.70
N ILE A 366 -35.77 -2.20 6.16
CA ILE A 366 -36.51 -1.25 5.30
C ILE A 366 -37.28 -0.21 6.16
N SER A 367 -37.51 -0.48 7.45
CA SER A 367 -38.38 0.34 8.31
C SER A 367 -37.76 1.63 8.89
N GLN A 368 -36.49 1.94 8.62
CA GLN A 368 -35.83 3.15 9.15
C GLN A 368 -35.63 4.28 8.13
N GLY A 369 -36.25 4.20 6.95
CA GLY A 369 -36.21 5.25 5.92
C GLY A 369 -37.40 6.23 5.92
N ASP A 370 -38.52 5.87 6.56
CA ASP A 370 -39.75 6.67 6.55
C ASP A 370 -40.14 7.09 7.98
N THR A 371 -39.45 8.10 8.52
CA THR A 371 -40.01 9.05 9.51
C THR A 371 -39.32 10.40 9.43
#